data_AF-A0A7Z9Y445-F1
#
_entry.id   AF-A0A7Z9Y445-F1
#
_cell.length_a   1.000
_cell.length_b   1.000
_cell.length_c   1.000
_cell.angle_alpha   90.00
_cell.angle_beta   90.00
_cell.angle_gamma   90.00
#
_symmetry.space_group_name_H-M   'P 1'
#
loop_
_entity.id
_entity.type
_entity.pdbx_description
1 polymer ?
#
loop_
_entity_poly.entity_id
_entity_poly.type
_entity_poly.pdbx_seq_one_letter_code
_entity_poly.pdbx_strand_id
1 'polypeptide(L)'
;MFHDLGIGKDDVVSMLLPNVPQALFTLFGGQAAGIVQPLDTSLEAEALAEKMRQAGTKLLVTMAPFPGADLWQRVEAVADDVPSLETILRVDLTHYLGRWHRWGAKWLNRQVPKPEVKARLLDFGEMARRYPPDRLISQRIIRSGDVASYFQVEGGKTAVTTHFNHVYTAWAAAQNIITGDREADADHVFFGGLPLYRLDGYLWGALLPFSLGATLVLGTPLGFTGDGVTAHFWEMGQYFKISRLAAPPDVVQALLDVPVGQAKLDALEYAFCGGTFLPDLAAQFEAQTGARVLPGYWLPEAGGLAAISPAVGEQRPGSVGLRLPYEEMRVVVVGEDARYQRDCQPNETGAIILRGPNVAAEDGLDLGDGQGNWLLTGNTGWLDVDGYLYLG
;
A
#
# COMPACT_ATOMS: atom_id res chain seq x y z
N MET A 1 -9.12 -1.03 -21.75
CA MET A 1 -10.23 -1.68 -21.01
C MET A 1 -11.06 -0.68 -20.21
N PHE A 2 -10.60 -0.14 -19.06
CA PHE A 2 -11.45 0.73 -18.23
C PHE A 2 -11.95 1.98 -18.98
N HIS A 3 -11.10 2.59 -19.80
CA HIS A 3 -11.50 3.70 -20.67
C HIS A 3 -12.71 3.38 -21.57
N ASP A 4 -12.67 2.27 -22.31
CA ASP A 4 -13.78 1.80 -23.16
C ASP A 4 -15.03 1.41 -22.38
N LEU A 5 -14.89 1.15 -21.07
CA LEU A 5 -16.02 0.95 -20.17
C LEU A 5 -16.61 2.27 -19.66
N GLY A 6 -16.11 3.42 -20.13
CA GLY A 6 -16.66 4.75 -19.83
C GLY A 6 -15.91 5.51 -18.74
N ILE A 7 -14.75 5.03 -18.29
CA ILE A 7 -13.94 5.72 -17.27
C ILE A 7 -13.13 6.86 -17.89
N GLY A 8 -13.43 8.08 -17.43
CA GLY A 8 -12.65 9.29 -17.68
C GLY A 8 -11.73 9.67 -16.51
N LYS A 9 -11.01 10.78 -16.65
CA LYS A 9 -9.96 11.21 -15.72
C LYS A 9 -10.44 11.45 -14.27
N ASP A 10 -11.71 11.84 -14.11
CA ASP A 10 -12.32 12.19 -12.82
C ASP A 10 -13.26 11.06 -12.32
N ASP A 11 -13.40 9.96 -13.07
CA ASP A 11 -14.24 8.83 -12.68
C ASP A 11 -13.46 7.86 -11.78
N VAL A 12 -14.17 7.26 -10.80
CA VAL A 12 -13.57 6.34 -9.83
C VAL A 12 -13.73 4.88 -10.23
N VAL A 13 -12.61 4.17 -10.19
CA VAL A 13 -12.50 2.71 -10.27
C VAL A 13 -12.20 2.18 -8.87
N SER A 14 -13.15 1.52 -8.24
CA SER A 14 -12.97 0.91 -6.93
C SER A 14 -12.44 -0.51 -7.05
N MET A 15 -11.52 -0.88 -6.17
CA MET A 15 -10.87 -2.19 -6.15
C MET A 15 -11.13 -2.86 -4.81
N LEU A 16 -11.93 -3.92 -4.83
CA LEU A 16 -12.15 -4.81 -3.70
C LEU A 16 -11.53 -6.18 -4.02
N LEU A 17 -10.20 -6.24 -3.98
CA LEU A 17 -9.44 -7.45 -4.31
C LEU A 17 -8.40 -7.75 -3.23
N PRO A 18 -8.16 -9.04 -2.95
CA PRO A 18 -7.01 -9.46 -2.16
C PRO A 18 -5.70 -9.30 -2.96
N ASN A 19 -4.57 -9.75 -2.40
CA ASN A 19 -3.25 -9.69 -3.04
C ASN A 19 -3.10 -10.69 -4.20
N VAL A 20 -3.74 -10.37 -5.32
CA VAL A 20 -3.66 -11.11 -6.58
C VAL A 20 -3.13 -10.20 -7.70
N PRO A 21 -2.52 -10.75 -8.77
CA PRO A 21 -2.02 -9.95 -9.89
C PRO A 21 -3.04 -8.95 -10.47
N GLN A 22 -4.33 -9.31 -10.48
CA GLN A 22 -5.41 -8.44 -10.92
C GLN A 22 -5.57 -7.18 -10.06
N ALA A 23 -5.18 -7.19 -8.79
CA ALA A 23 -5.14 -6.00 -7.97
C ALA A 23 -4.13 -4.98 -8.50
N LEU A 24 -2.91 -5.43 -8.86
CA LEU A 24 -1.90 -4.56 -9.48
C LEU A 24 -2.40 -3.98 -10.81
N PHE A 25 -3.02 -4.81 -11.65
CA PHE A 25 -3.60 -4.34 -12.92
C PHE A 25 -4.72 -3.33 -12.71
N THR A 26 -5.50 -3.48 -11.64
CA THR A 26 -6.57 -2.54 -11.30
C THR A 26 -6.02 -1.25 -10.73
N LEU A 27 -5.00 -1.30 -9.88
CA LEU A 27 -4.30 -0.13 -9.35
C LEU A 27 -3.74 0.75 -10.47
N PHE A 28 -2.86 0.18 -11.30
CA PHE A 28 -2.25 0.94 -12.39
C PHE A 28 -3.22 1.26 -13.53
N GLY A 29 -4.10 0.32 -13.89
CA GLY A 29 -5.10 0.53 -14.92
C GLY A 29 -6.13 1.59 -14.52
N GLY A 30 -6.51 1.61 -13.25
CA GLY A 30 -7.41 2.59 -12.65
C GLY A 30 -6.79 3.98 -12.71
N GLN A 31 -5.54 4.13 -12.24
CA GLN A 31 -4.77 5.38 -12.32
C GLN A 31 -4.55 5.85 -13.77
N ALA A 32 -4.35 4.92 -14.71
CA ALA A 32 -4.17 5.26 -16.12
C ALA A 32 -5.48 5.75 -16.79
N ALA A 33 -6.64 5.29 -16.33
CA ALA A 33 -7.94 5.65 -16.89
C ALA A 33 -8.57 6.85 -16.16
N GLY A 34 -8.62 6.81 -14.84
CA GLY A 34 -9.24 7.76 -13.93
C GLY A 34 -8.57 7.75 -12.56
N ILE A 35 -9.36 7.62 -11.50
CA ILE A 35 -8.91 7.59 -10.10
C ILE A 35 -9.16 6.18 -9.54
N VAL A 36 -8.18 5.55 -8.89
CA VAL A 36 -8.39 4.25 -8.23
C VAL A 36 -8.73 4.42 -6.75
N GLN A 37 -9.73 3.69 -6.26
CA GLN A 37 -10.07 3.61 -4.84
C GLN A 37 -9.91 2.16 -4.36
N PRO A 38 -8.77 1.81 -3.74
CA PRO A 38 -8.64 0.52 -3.09
C PRO A 38 -9.51 0.44 -1.83
N LEU A 39 -10.22 -0.67 -1.67
CA LEU A 39 -11.12 -0.94 -0.56
C LEU A 39 -10.59 -2.11 0.27
N ASP A 40 -10.70 -1.97 1.59
CA ASP A 40 -10.33 -3.02 2.53
C ASP A 40 -11.30 -4.21 2.40
N THR A 41 -10.74 -5.39 2.17
CA THR A 41 -11.48 -6.64 1.98
C THR A 41 -12.16 -7.16 3.24
N SER A 42 -11.86 -6.60 4.41
CA SER A 42 -12.51 -6.92 5.69
C SER A 42 -13.78 -6.09 5.94
N LEU A 43 -14.05 -5.05 5.15
CA LEU A 43 -15.20 -4.16 5.39
C LEU A 43 -16.54 -4.86 5.20
N GLU A 44 -17.45 -4.60 6.12
CA GLU A 44 -18.85 -5.02 6.00
C GLU A 44 -19.56 -4.33 4.84
N ALA A 45 -20.64 -4.94 4.35
CA ALA A 45 -21.34 -4.52 3.14
C ALA A 45 -21.79 -3.04 3.19
N GLU A 46 -22.37 -2.59 4.31
CA GLU A 46 -22.81 -1.19 4.46
C GLU A 46 -21.65 -0.19 4.41
N ALA A 47 -20.52 -0.53 5.03
CA ALA A 47 -19.32 0.30 4.99
C ALA A 47 -18.70 0.34 3.58
N LEU A 48 -18.75 -0.76 2.83
CA LEU A 48 -18.35 -0.79 1.42
C LEU A 48 -19.23 0.15 0.57
N ALA A 49 -20.55 0.07 0.73
CA ALA A 49 -21.51 0.93 0.03
C ALA A 49 -21.25 2.41 0.31
N GLU A 50 -21.04 2.75 1.58
CA GLU A 50 -20.76 4.12 2.00
C GLU A 50 -19.47 4.66 1.38
N LYS A 51 -18.37 3.90 1.45
CA LYS A 51 -17.10 4.31 0.83
C LYS A 51 -17.20 4.43 -0.68
N MET A 52 -17.93 3.54 -1.34
CA MET A 52 -18.14 3.60 -2.78
C MET A 52 -18.99 4.80 -3.20
N ARG A 53 -20.03 5.15 -2.42
CA ARG A 53 -20.85 6.35 -2.64
C ARG A 53 -20.05 7.63 -2.45
N GLN A 54 -19.29 7.73 -1.35
CA GLN A 54 -18.46 8.91 -1.04
C GLN A 54 -17.45 9.20 -2.16
N ALA A 55 -16.86 8.15 -2.73
CA ALA A 55 -15.92 8.30 -3.84
C ALA A 55 -16.60 8.50 -5.21
N GLY A 56 -17.91 8.24 -5.34
CA GLY A 56 -18.57 8.24 -6.66
C GLY A 56 -18.09 7.09 -7.55
N THR A 57 -17.99 5.89 -6.98
CA THR A 57 -17.54 4.68 -7.71
C THR A 57 -18.38 4.45 -8.94
N LYS A 58 -17.74 4.43 -10.12
CA LYS A 58 -18.39 4.16 -11.41
C LYS A 58 -18.16 2.75 -11.90
N LEU A 59 -16.98 2.20 -11.60
CA LEU A 59 -16.63 0.81 -11.89
C LEU A 59 -16.06 0.15 -10.64
N LEU A 60 -16.51 -1.05 -10.32
CA LEU A 60 -15.94 -1.88 -9.26
C LEU A 60 -15.21 -3.08 -9.88
N VAL A 61 -13.99 -3.37 -9.41
CA VAL A 61 -13.32 -4.64 -9.64
C VAL A 61 -13.34 -5.44 -8.34
N THR A 62 -13.91 -6.64 -8.37
CA THR A 62 -14.03 -7.52 -7.19
C THR A 62 -13.85 -8.98 -7.56
N MET A 63 -13.81 -9.87 -6.58
CA MET A 63 -13.77 -11.31 -6.83
C MET A 63 -15.11 -11.84 -7.37
N ALA A 64 -15.04 -12.81 -8.27
CA ALA A 64 -16.17 -13.70 -8.52
C ALA A 64 -16.45 -14.58 -7.28
N PRO A 65 -17.64 -15.21 -7.16
CA PRO A 65 -17.89 -16.19 -6.12
C PRO A 65 -16.74 -17.21 -6.00
N PHE A 66 -16.24 -17.41 -4.79
CA PHE A 66 -15.13 -18.31 -4.51
C PHE A 66 -15.33 -18.99 -3.15
N PRO A 67 -15.10 -20.31 -3.03
CA PRO A 67 -15.29 -21.02 -1.76
C PRO A 67 -14.44 -20.41 -0.64
N GLY A 68 -15.06 -20.17 0.52
CA GLY A 68 -14.38 -19.58 1.69
C GLY A 68 -14.18 -18.06 1.61
N ALA A 69 -14.67 -17.41 0.55
CA ALA A 69 -14.70 -15.95 0.43
C ALA A 69 -16.14 -15.46 0.23
N ASP A 70 -16.50 -14.41 0.95
CA ASP A 70 -17.84 -13.79 0.95
C ASP A 70 -17.87 -12.40 0.29
N LEU A 71 -16.74 -11.97 -0.27
CA LEU A 71 -16.58 -10.64 -0.89
C LEU A 71 -17.63 -10.36 -1.96
N TRP A 72 -17.96 -11.36 -2.80
CA TRP A 72 -18.98 -11.21 -3.82
C TRP A 72 -20.36 -10.97 -3.21
N GLN A 73 -20.72 -11.73 -2.17
CA GLN A 73 -22.01 -11.66 -1.50
C GLN A 73 -22.21 -10.31 -0.82
N ARG A 74 -21.15 -9.78 -0.20
CA ARG A 74 -21.16 -8.43 0.38
C ARG A 74 -21.40 -7.36 -0.69
N VAL A 75 -20.76 -7.47 -1.85
CA VAL A 75 -20.98 -6.55 -2.99
C VAL A 75 -22.39 -6.68 -3.55
N GLU A 76 -22.86 -7.90 -3.79
CA GLU A 76 -24.19 -8.18 -4.35
C GLU A 76 -25.31 -7.58 -3.49
N ALA A 77 -25.15 -7.61 -2.16
CA ALA A 77 -26.11 -7.06 -1.22
C ALA A 77 -26.27 -5.52 -1.30
N VAL A 78 -25.26 -4.79 -1.77
CA VAL A 78 -25.22 -3.32 -1.69
C VAL A 78 -24.86 -2.61 -3.00
N ALA A 79 -24.64 -3.35 -4.08
CA ALA A 79 -24.26 -2.77 -5.37
C ALA A 79 -25.30 -1.75 -5.87
N ASP A 80 -26.58 -2.04 -5.66
CA ASP A 80 -27.70 -1.18 -6.06
C ASP A 80 -27.87 0.06 -5.16
N ASP A 81 -27.20 0.10 -4.00
CA ASP A 81 -27.15 1.25 -3.08
C ASP A 81 -26.07 2.28 -3.46
N VAL A 82 -25.33 2.02 -4.55
CA VAL A 82 -24.31 2.92 -5.12
C VAL A 82 -24.82 3.42 -6.49
N PRO A 83 -25.51 4.58 -6.55
CA PRO A 83 -26.18 5.01 -7.77
C PRO A 83 -25.25 5.28 -8.97
N SER A 84 -23.98 5.60 -8.69
CA SER A 84 -22.95 5.84 -9.72
C SER A 84 -22.38 4.56 -10.31
N LEU A 85 -22.61 3.38 -9.71
CA LEU A 85 -21.98 2.13 -10.12
C LEU A 85 -22.61 1.60 -11.40
N GLU A 86 -21.87 1.69 -12.51
CA GLU A 86 -22.34 1.29 -13.84
C GLU A 86 -21.87 -0.11 -14.23
N THR A 87 -20.67 -0.52 -13.79
CA THR A 87 -20.04 -1.79 -14.20
C THR A 87 -19.32 -2.46 -13.03
N ILE A 88 -19.47 -3.78 -12.91
CA ILE A 88 -18.68 -4.62 -12.00
C ILE A 88 -17.89 -5.64 -12.82
N LEU A 89 -16.56 -5.61 -12.67
CA LEU A 89 -15.64 -6.60 -13.24
C LEU A 89 -15.28 -7.62 -12.17
N ARG A 90 -15.60 -8.89 -12.45
CA ARG A 90 -15.31 -9.99 -11.53
C ARG A 90 -14.04 -10.71 -11.91
N VAL A 91 -13.20 -10.98 -10.92
CA VAL A 91 -11.99 -11.78 -11.05
C VAL A 91 -12.29 -13.20 -10.59
N ASP A 92 -12.38 -14.13 -11.53
CA ASP A 92 -12.40 -15.56 -11.24
C ASP A 92 -11.03 -15.96 -10.67
N LEU A 93 -10.95 -16.51 -9.45
CA LEU A 93 -9.69 -17.05 -8.89
C LEU A 93 -9.51 -18.54 -9.13
N THR A 94 -10.49 -19.23 -9.73
CA THR A 94 -10.43 -20.68 -9.94
C THR A 94 -9.33 -21.09 -10.93
N HIS A 95 -8.77 -20.16 -11.72
CA HIS A 95 -7.60 -20.44 -12.56
C HIS A 95 -6.30 -20.61 -11.77
N TYR A 96 -6.23 -20.14 -10.52
CA TYR A 96 -5.09 -20.43 -9.63
C TYR A 96 -5.19 -21.80 -8.96
N LEU A 97 -6.38 -22.41 -8.95
CA LEU A 97 -6.57 -23.75 -8.40
C LEU A 97 -6.04 -24.84 -9.34
N GLY A 98 -5.49 -25.90 -8.73
CA GLY A 98 -5.16 -27.15 -9.41
C GLY A 98 -6.40 -27.77 -10.09
N ARG A 99 -6.18 -28.59 -11.12
CA ARG A 99 -7.23 -29.06 -12.05
C ARG A 99 -8.48 -29.63 -11.35
N TRP A 100 -8.29 -30.43 -10.30
CA TRP A 100 -9.37 -31.07 -9.55
C TRP A 100 -10.16 -30.06 -8.69
N HIS A 101 -9.45 -29.22 -7.93
CA HIS A 101 -10.06 -28.16 -7.13
C HIS A 101 -10.79 -27.12 -7.99
N ARG A 102 -10.26 -26.81 -9.17
CA ARG A 102 -10.91 -25.92 -10.15
C ARG A 102 -12.25 -26.46 -10.61
N TRP A 103 -12.34 -27.76 -10.90
CA TRP A 103 -13.60 -28.38 -11.33
C TRP A 103 -14.65 -28.30 -10.23
N GLY A 104 -14.27 -28.64 -8.99
CA GLY A 104 -15.15 -28.53 -7.82
C GLY A 104 -15.64 -27.10 -7.58
N ALA A 105 -14.73 -26.11 -7.59
CA ALA A 105 -15.07 -24.70 -7.42
C ALA A 105 -16.00 -24.18 -8.53
N LYS A 106 -15.76 -24.55 -9.79
CA LYS A 106 -16.65 -24.17 -10.91
C LYS A 106 -18.03 -24.82 -10.82
N TRP A 107 -18.12 -26.05 -10.31
CA TRP A 107 -19.39 -26.72 -10.08
C TRP A 107 -20.18 -26.05 -8.93
N LEU A 108 -19.51 -25.64 -7.85
CA LEU A 108 -20.11 -24.85 -6.77
C LEU A 108 -20.59 -23.48 -7.29
N ASN A 109 -19.77 -22.78 -8.07
CA ASN A 109 -20.12 -21.47 -8.63
C ASN A 109 -21.32 -21.52 -9.59
N ARG A 110 -21.56 -22.66 -10.26
CA ARG A 110 -22.75 -22.86 -11.11
C ARG A 110 -24.05 -22.99 -10.33
N GLN A 111 -23.97 -23.31 -9.04
CA GLN A 111 -25.13 -23.41 -8.16
C GLN A 111 -25.48 -22.08 -7.50
N VAL A 112 -24.58 -21.10 -7.56
CA VAL A 112 -24.88 -19.73 -7.12
C VAL A 112 -25.90 -19.13 -8.10
N PRO A 113 -27.04 -18.61 -7.61
CA PRO A 113 -28.02 -17.94 -8.45
C PRO A 113 -27.38 -16.87 -9.33
N LYS A 114 -28.00 -16.58 -10.48
CA LYS A 114 -27.54 -15.45 -11.28
C LYS A 114 -27.75 -14.18 -10.46
N PRO A 115 -26.70 -13.38 -10.25
CA PRO A 115 -26.84 -12.17 -9.46
C PRO A 115 -27.77 -11.17 -10.14
N GLU A 116 -28.63 -10.55 -9.34
CA GLU A 116 -29.57 -9.51 -9.75
C GLU A 116 -29.07 -8.15 -9.25
N VAL A 117 -28.14 -7.56 -10.00
CA VAL A 117 -27.67 -6.18 -9.75
C VAL A 117 -27.89 -5.34 -11.01
N LYS A 118 -28.17 -4.04 -10.85
CA LYS A 118 -28.39 -3.12 -11.98
C LYS A 118 -27.12 -2.87 -12.79
N ALA A 119 -25.97 -2.89 -12.13
CA ALA A 119 -24.68 -2.68 -12.77
C ALA A 119 -24.35 -3.81 -13.75
N ARG A 120 -23.70 -3.48 -14.87
CA ARG A 120 -23.28 -4.46 -15.87
C ARG A 120 -22.21 -5.38 -15.29
N LEU A 121 -22.49 -6.67 -15.24
CA LEU A 121 -21.53 -7.69 -14.80
C LEU A 121 -20.68 -8.22 -15.94
N LEU A 122 -19.36 -8.14 -15.79
CA LEU A 122 -18.37 -8.61 -16.76
C LEU A 122 -17.29 -9.46 -16.07
N ASP A 123 -16.64 -10.33 -16.85
CA ASP A 123 -15.44 -11.05 -16.39
C ASP A 123 -14.19 -10.25 -16.72
N PHE A 124 -13.33 -10.02 -15.72
CA PHE A 124 -12.12 -9.23 -15.87
C PHE A 124 -11.14 -9.85 -16.88
N GLY A 125 -10.92 -11.16 -16.79
CA GLY A 125 -9.93 -11.86 -17.63
C GLY A 125 -10.37 -11.94 -19.09
N GLU A 126 -11.64 -12.22 -19.35
CA GLU A 126 -12.20 -12.22 -20.70
C GLU A 126 -12.19 -10.83 -21.33
N MET A 127 -12.48 -9.79 -20.56
CA MET A 127 -12.41 -8.41 -21.04
C MET A 127 -10.98 -7.99 -21.32
N ALA A 128 -10.03 -8.26 -20.42
CA ALA A 128 -8.63 -7.87 -20.57
C ALA A 128 -7.99 -8.44 -21.85
N ARG A 129 -8.31 -9.69 -22.23
CA ARG A 129 -7.79 -10.34 -23.45
C ARG A 129 -8.22 -9.68 -24.76
N ARG A 130 -9.24 -8.80 -24.75
CA ARG A 130 -9.69 -8.08 -25.95
C ARG A 130 -8.81 -6.88 -26.30
N TYR A 131 -7.89 -6.52 -25.42
CA TYR A 131 -7.09 -5.30 -25.53
C TYR A 131 -5.61 -5.61 -25.82
N PRO A 132 -4.90 -4.70 -26.51
CA PRO A 132 -3.47 -4.87 -26.77
C PRO A 132 -2.67 -4.86 -25.44
N PRO A 133 -1.69 -5.76 -25.28
CA PRO A 133 -0.89 -5.84 -24.05
C PRO A 133 0.26 -4.82 -23.98
N ASP A 134 0.54 -4.12 -25.09
CA ASP A 134 1.76 -3.33 -25.28
C ASP A 134 1.53 -1.81 -25.34
N ARG A 135 0.28 -1.36 -25.26
CA ARG A 135 -0.05 0.08 -25.35
C ARG A 135 -1.40 0.43 -24.72
N LEU A 136 -1.51 1.68 -24.27
CA LEU A 136 -2.78 2.27 -23.84
C LEU A 136 -3.61 2.71 -25.06
N ILE A 137 -4.93 2.51 -24.97
CA ILE A 137 -5.88 2.92 -26.01
C ILE A 137 -6.57 4.26 -25.72
N SER A 138 -6.55 4.73 -24.46
CA SER A 138 -7.28 5.93 -24.03
C SER A 138 -6.71 7.24 -24.58
N GLN A 139 -5.48 7.22 -25.12
CA GLN A 139 -4.70 8.40 -25.54
C GLN A 139 -4.67 9.53 -24.48
N ARG A 140 -5.03 9.25 -23.23
CA ARG A 140 -5.05 10.22 -22.13
C ARG A 140 -3.62 10.71 -21.88
N ILE A 141 -3.46 12.02 -21.79
CA ILE A 141 -2.24 12.64 -21.28
C ILE A 141 -2.38 12.75 -19.77
N ILE A 142 -1.68 11.88 -19.04
CA ILE A 142 -1.68 11.86 -17.58
C ILE A 142 -0.75 12.97 -17.07
N ARG A 143 -1.26 13.88 -16.25
CA ARG A 143 -0.45 14.95 -15.64
C ARG A 143 -0.04 14.57 -14.22
N SER A 144 1.08 15.12 -13.76
CA SER A 144 1.61 14.85 -12.42
C SER A 144 0.64 15.27 -11.31
N GLY A 145 -0.09 16.37 -11.51
CA GLY A 145 -1.12 16.86 -10.58
C GLY A 145 -2.50 16.21 -10.73
N ASP A 146 -2.69 15.28 -11.68
CA ASP A 146 -3.94 14.52 -11.74
C ASP A 146 -4.06 13.67 -10.46
N VAL A 147 -5.28 13.58 -9.91
CA VAL A 147 -5.58 12.65 -8.82
C VAL A 147 -5.39 11.23 -9.35
N ALA A 148 -4.59 10.43 -8.63
CA ALA A 148 -4.32 9.04 -8.94
C ALA A 148 -5.19 8.12 -8.10
N SER A 149 -5.37 8.42 -6.80
CA SER A 149 -6.11 7.53 -5.92
C SER A 149 -6.73 8.15 -4.68
N TYR A 150 -7.68 7.40 -4.14
CA TYR A 150 -8.31 7.57 -2.85
C TYR A 150 -7.97 6.40 -1.93
N PHE A 151 -7.09 6.63 -0.97
CA PHE A 151 -6.76 5.65 0.07
C PHE A 151 -7.49 5.97 1.36
N GLN A 152 -7.89 4.95 2.11
CA GLN A 152 -8.54 5.13 3.40
C GLN A 152 -7.50 5.37 4.49
N VAL A 153 -7.81 6.31 5.38
CA VAL A 153 -7.03 6.63 6.58
C VAL A 153 -7.79 6.16 7.81
N GLU A 154 -7.07 5.91 8.89
CA GLU A 154 -7.67 5.71 10.20
C GLU A 154 -8.64 6.86 10.56
N GLY A 155 -9.72 6.53 11.24
CA GLY A 155 -10.81 7.48 11.51
C GLY A 155 -11.74 7.75 10.32
N GLY A 156 -11.57 7.05 9.19
CA GLY A 156 -12.53 7.06 8.08
C GLY A 156 -12.34 8.20 7.08
N LYS A 157 -11.28 9.00 7.22
CA LYS A 157 -10.89 10.01 6.22
C LYS A 157 -10.37 9.34 4.95
N THR A 158 -10.44 10.07 3.84
CA THR A 158 -9.86 9.64 2.56
C THR A 158 -8.66 10.50 2.22
N ALA A 159 -7.50 9.87 2.04
CA ALA A 159 -6.31 10.51 1.51
C ALA A 159 -6.41 10.60 -0.02
N VAL A 160 -6.41 11.83 -0.53
CA VAL A 160 -6.37 12.12 -1.96
C VAL A 160 -4.92 12.24 -2.38
N THR A 161 -4.49 11.39 -3.31
CA THR A 161 -3.10 11.31 -3.76
C THR A 161 -3.02 11.52 -5.27
N THR A 162 -2.03 12.27 -5.71
CA THR A 162 -1.75 12.54 -7.12
C THR A 162 -0.73 11.56 -7.68
N HIS A 163 -0.61 11.52 -9.01
CA HIS A 163 0.48 10.78 -9.66
C HIS A 163 1.86 11.24 -9.19
N PHE A 164 2.03 12.55 -8.97
CA PHE A 164 3.26 13.11 -8.45
C PHE A 164 3.60 12.56 -7.07
N ASN A 165 2.62 12.47 -6.15
CA ASN A 165 2.87 11.93 -4.81
C ASN A 165 3.38 10.48 -4.89
N HIS A 166 2.74 9.62 -5.69
CA HIS A 166 3.19 8.23 -5.84
C HIS A 166 4.59 8.11 -6.43
N VAL A 167 4.87 8.84 -7.51
CA VAL A 167 6.18 8.79 -8.18
C VAL A 167 7.27 9.33 -7.26
N TYR A 168 7.01 10.46 -6.58
CA TYR A 168 7.95 11.04 -5.64
C TYR A 168 8.21 10.11 -4.45
N THR A 169 7.17 9.57 -3.80
CA THR A 169 7.36 8.71 -2.62
C THR A 169 8.15 7.44 -2.98
N ALA A 170 7.84 6.82 -4.13
CA ALA A 170 8.59 5.67 -4.61
C ALA A 170 10.05 6.02 -4.92
N TRP A 171 10.29 7.17 -5.56
CA TRP A 171 11.64 7.66 -5.83
C TRP A 171 12.42 7.97 -4.56
N ALA A 172 11.79 8.64 -3.59
CA ALA A 172 12.39 9.01 -2.31
C ALA A 172 12.72 7.78 -1.45
N ALA A 173 11.82 6.81 -1.39
CA ALA A 173 12.06 5.52 -0.76
C ALA A 173 13.22 4.76 -1.45
N ALA A 174 13.27 4.80 -2.78
CA ALA A 174 14.37 4.20 -3.55
C ALA A 174 15.73 4.84 -3.20
N GLN A 175 15.80 6.16 -2.96
CA GLN A 175 17.06 6.81 -2.57
C GLN A 175 17.67 6.25 -1.27
N ASN A 176 16.85 5.64 -0.41
CA ASN A 176 17.34 5.01 0.82
C ASN A 176 18.13 3.72 0.53
N ILE A 177 17.81 3.00 -0.55
CA ILE A 177 18.31 1.65 -0.84
C ILE A 177 19.07 1.50 -2.15
N ILE A 178 19.03 2.50 -3.04
CA ILE A 178 19.65 2.43 -4.36
C ILE A 178 21.18 2.41 -4.24
N THR A 179 21.82 1.53 -5.00
CA THR A 179 23.29 1.37 -5.00
C THR A 179 23.97 2.29 -6.02
N GLY A 180 23.20 2.80 -6.98
CA GLY A 180 23.71 3.53 -8.15
C GLY A 180 24.06 2.61 -9.32
N ASP A 181 23.97 1.28 -9.14
CA ASP A 181 24.04 0.28 -10.19
C ASP A 181 22.64 -0.24 -10.51
N ARG A 182 22.11 0.20 -11.66
CA ARG A 182 20.76 -0.13 -12.10
C ARG A 182 20.54 -1.63 -12.30
N GLU A 183 21.56 -2.39 -12.70
CA GLU A 183 21.42 -3.84 -12.85
C GLU A 183 21.30 -4.52 -11.49
N ALA A 184 22.15 -4.13 -10.54
CA ALA A 184 22.08 -4.63 -9.17
C ALA A 184 20.76 -4.27 -8.48
N ASP A 185 20.27 -3.04 -8.67
CA ASP A 185 19.02 -2.59 -8.06
C ASP A 185 17.79 -3.33 -8.65
N ALA A 186 17.86 -3.75 -9.91
CA ALA A 186 16.81 -4.53 -10.58
C ALA A 186 16.82 -6.02 -10.21
N ASP A 187 17.92 -6.54 -9.66
CA ASP A 187 18.04 -7.94 -9.22
C ASP A 187 17.36 -8.20 -7.85
N HIS A 188 16.91 -7.15 -7.16
CA HIS A 188 16.21 -7.29 -5.88
C HIS A 188 14.86 -8.00 -6.03
N VAL A 189 14.48 -8.73 -4.99
CA VAL A 189 13.21 -9.46 -4.90
C VAL A 189 12.45 -9.01 -3.66
N PHE A 190 11.33 -8.33 -3.86
CA PHE A 190 10.44 -7.86 -2.81
C PHE A 190 9.35 -8.89 -2.52
N PHE A 191 9.08 -9.13 -1.24
CA PHE A 191 7.92 -9.91 -0.83
C PHE A 191 6.70 -9.02 -0.60
N GLY A 192 5.66 -9.21 -1.43
CA GLY A 192 4.37 -8.55 -1.32
C GLY A 192 3.46 -9.23 -0.29
N GLY A 193 3.76 -9.04 0.99
CA GLY A 193 2.99 -9.62 2.10
C GLY A 193 1.93 -8.69 2.71
N LEU A 194 2.01 -7.38 2.47
CA LEU A 194 1.06 -6.39 2.98
C LEU A 194 -0.13 -6.21 2.03
N PRO A 195 -1.34 -5.91 2.53
CA PRO A 195 -2.50 -5.72 1.68
C PRO A 195 -2.34 -4.53 0.72
N LEU A 196 -2.53 -4.77 -0.58
CA LEU A 196 -2.39 -3.75 -1.63
C LEU A 196 -3.43 -2.62 -1.57
N TYR A 197 -4.49 -2.77 -0.77
CA TYR A 197 -5.48 -1.72 -0.55
C TYR A 197 -5.04 -0.66 0.47
N ARG A 198 -3.92 -0.89 1.16
CA ARG A 198 -3.29 0.10 2.02
C ARG A 198 -2.14 0.77 1.27
N LEU A 199 -1.88 2.04 1.57
CA LEU A 199 -0.88 2.81 0.83
C LEU A 199 0.56 2.31 1.09
N ASP A 200 0.86 1.83 2.30
CA ASP A 200 2.12 1.16 2.63
C ASP A 200 2.29 -0.14 1.82
N GLY A 201 1.25 -0.98 1.76
CA GLY A 201 1.23 -2.18 0.94
C GLY A 201 1.37 -1.88 -0.55
N TYR A 202 0.77 -0.79 -1.04
CA TYR A 202 0.93 -0.36 -2.43
C TYR A 202 2.33 0.19 -2.73
N LEU A 203 2.93 0.94 -1.80
CA LEU A 203 4.30 1.45 -1.93
C LEU A 203 5.31 0.31 -2.03
N TRP A 204 5.35 -0.56 -1.02
CA TRP A 204 6.33 -1.65 -0.90
C TRP A 204 6.02 -2.85 -1.80
N GLY A 205 4.74 -3.08 -2.10
CA GLY A 205 4.24 -4.17 -2.91
C GLY A 205 3.94 -3.83 -4.36
N ALA A 206 4.23 -2.60 -4.82
CA ALA A 206 4.10 -2.25 -6.24
C ALA A 206 4.98 -1.08 -6.67
N LEU A 207 4.79 0.11 -6.10
CA LEU A 207 5.41 1.34 -6.62
C LEU A 207 6.94 1.29 -6.56
N LEU A 208 7.50 0.91 -5.41
CA LEU A 208 8.95 0.83 -5.20
C LEU A 208 9.62 -0.30 -6.01
N PRO A 209 9.19 -1.58 -5.93
CA PRO A 209 9.84 -2.63 -6.70
C PRO A 209 9.80 -2.32 -8.21
N PHE A 210 8.68 -1.83 -8.73
CA PHE A 210 8.58 -1.53 -10.16
C PHE A 210 9.33 -0.26 -10.58
N SER A 211 9.54 0.72 -9.70
CA SER A 211 10.38 1.88 -10.02
C SER A 211 11.86 1.50 -10.16
N LEU A 212 12.32 0.50 -9.42
CA LEU A 212 13.67 -0.06 -9.50
C LEU A 212 13.85 -1.04 -10.68
N GLY A 213 12.75 -1.58 -11.22
CA GLY A 213 12.80 -2.72 -12.16
C GLY A 213 12.98 -4.07 -11.45
N ALA A 214 12.77 -4.10 -10.13
CA ALA A 214 12.88 -5.26 -9.27
C ALA A 214 11.73 -6.26 -9.45
N THR A 215 11.91 -7.45 -8.89
CA THR A 215 10.89 -8.52 -8.90
C THR A 215 10.01 -8.45 -7.66
N LEU A 216 8.70 -8.65 -7.83
CA LEU A 216 7.74 -8.78 -6.74
C LEU A 216 7.23 -10.23 -6.65
N VAL A 217 7.35 -10.83 -5.46
CA VAL A 217 6.73 -12.10 -5.11
C VAL A 217 5.50 -11.83 -4.26
N LEU A 218 4.31 -12.00 -4.85
CA LEU A 218 3.07 -12.01 -4.08
C LEU A 218 2.96 -13.33 -3.33
N GLY A 219 2.90 -13.29 -1.99
CA GLY A 219 2.84 -14.51 -1.17
C GLY A 219 1.58 -15.32 -1.43
N THR A 220 0.45 -14.85 -0.90
CA THR A 220 -0.89 -15.41 -1.15
C THR A 220 -1.90 -14.25 -1.26
N PRO A 221 -3.16 -14.49 -1.66
CA PRO A 221 -4.19 -13.46 -1.60
C PRO A 221 -4.31 -12.77 -0.22
N LEU A 222 -4.00 -13.49 0.87
CA LEU A 222 -4.03 -12.96 2.24
C LEU A 222 -2.67 -12.44 2.72
N GLY A 223 -1.63 -12.46 1.89
CA GLY A 223 -0.30 -12.00 2.29
C GLY A 223 0.25 -12.83 3.46
N PHE A 224 0.76 -12.17 4.51
CA PHE A 224 1.30 -12.82 5.71
C PHE A 224 0.27 -13.62 6.52
N THR A 225 -1.02 -13.30 6.42
CA THR A 225 -2.08 -14.02 7.15
C THR A 225 -2.57 -15.26 6.41
N GLY A 226 -2.04 -15.53 5.21
CA GLY A 226 -2.36 -16.72 4.45
C GLY A 226 -1.80 -17.99 5.10
N ASP A 227 -2.60 -19.06 5.05
CA ASP A 227 -2.22 -20.36 5.60
C ASP A 227 -0.85 -20.82 5.08
N GLY A 228 0.06 -21.12 6.01
CA GLY A 228 1.40 -21.60 5.73
C GLY A 228 2.42 -20.52 5.33
N VAL A 229 2.03 -19.27 5.09
CA VAL A 229 2.97 -18.23 4.63
C VAL A 229 4.04 -17.95 5.67
N THR A 230 3.64 -17.61 6.90
CA THR A 230 4.60 -17.34 7.99
C THR A 230 5.41 -18.58 8.33
N ALA A 231 4.75 -19.75 8.44
CA ALA A 231 5.40 -21.01 8.84
C ALA A 231 6.48 -21.47 7.84
N HIS A 232 6.31 -21.17 6.55
CA HIS A 232 7.24 -21.54 5.49
C HIS A 232 8.02 -20.33 4.94
N PHE A 233 8.00 -19.19 5.62
CA PHE A 233 8.54 -17.95 5.08
C PHE A 233 10.02 -18.07 4.74
N TRP A 234 10.82 -18.71 5.58
CA TRP A 234 12.26 -18.87 5.36
C TRP A 234 12.57 -19.78 4.16
N GLU A 235 11.79 -20.83 3.94
CA GLU A 235 11.92 -21.71 2.78
C GLU A 235 11.58 -20.97 1.48
N MET A 236 10.51 -20.17 1.51
CA MET A 236 10.14 -19.28 0.40
C MET A 236 11.21 -18.21 0.16
N GLY A 237 11.75 -17.63 1.22
CA GLY A 237 12.83 -16.65 1.20
C GLY A 237 14.04 -17.17 0.45
N GLN A 238 14.48 -18.39 0.78
CA GLN A 238 15.56 -19.05 0.05
C GLN A 238 15.19 -19.35 -1.41
N TYR A 239 14.01 -19.94 -1.65
CA TYR A 239 13.62 -20.40 -2.99
C TYR A 239 13.48 -19.23 -3.98
N PHE A 240 12.79 -18.17 -3.57
CA PHE A 240 12.57 -16.99 -4.39
C PHE A 240 13.69 -15.95 -4.28
N LYS A 241 14.67 -16.17 -3.40
CA LYS A 241 15.74 -15.22 -3.07
C LYS A 241 15.19 -13.86 -2.64
N ILE A 242 14.20 -13.88 -1.73
CA ILE A 242 13.60 -12.66 -1.19
C ILE A 242 14.69 -11.83 -0.54
N SER A 243 14.89 -10.62 -1.05
CA SER A 243 15.92 -9.71 -0.58
C SER A 243 15.38 -8.57 0.27
N ARG A 244 14.08 -8.27 0.14
CA ARG A 244 13.40 -7.18 0.84
C ARG A 244 11.99 -7.63 1.26
N LEU A 245 11.58 -7.25 2.47
CA LEU A 245 10.18 -7.30 2.87
C LEU A 245 9.78 -6.04 3.62
N ALA A 246 8.50 -5.70 3.56
CA ALA A 246 7.89 -4.76 4.51
C ALA A 246 6.93 -5.53 5.40
N ALA A 247 7.07 -5.39 6.71
CA ALA A 247 6.28 -6.11 7.70
C ALA A 247 6.04 -5.24 8.94
N PRO A 248 4.81 -5.19 9.48
CA PRO A 248 4.55 -4.58 10.78
C PRO A 248 5.21 -5.38 11.93
N PRO A 249 5.36 -4.79 13.12
CA PRO A 249 6.09 -5.43 14.23
C PRO A 249 5.55 -6.80 14.66
N ASP A 250 4.22 -6.99 14.62
CA ASP A 250 3.57 -8.27 14.92
C ASP A 250 3.93 -9.36 13.92
N VAL A 251 4.03 -9.02 12.63
CA VAL A 251 4.50 -9.95 11.59
C VAL A 251 6.00 -10.25 11.78
N VAL A 252 6.82 -9.24 12.10
CA VAL A 252 8.25 -9.47 12.40
C VAL A 252 8.40 -10.44 13.58
N GLN A 253 7.63 -10.26 14.66
CA GLN A 253 7.61 -11.17 15.80
C GLN A 253 7.15 -12.59 15.39
N ALA A 254 6.07 -12.70 14.62
CA ALA A 254 5.58 -13.99 14.15
C ALA A 254 6.62 -14.73 13.27
N LEU A 255 7.43 -14.00 12.51
CA LEU A 255 8.53 -14.57 11.74
C LEU A 255 9.69 -15.03 12.64
N LEU A 256 10.05 -14.26 13.67
CA LEU A 256 11.06 -14.67 14.67
C LEU A 256 10.69 -15.97 15.37
N ASP A 257 9.41 -16.15 15.68
CA ASP A 257 8.89 -17.36 16.33
C ASP A 257 9.02 -18.62 15.45
N VAL A 258 9.26 -18.45 14.15
CA VAL A 258 9.52 -19.54 13.20
C VAL A 258 11.02 -19.80 13.10
N PRO A 259 11.52 -21.01 13.43
CA PRO A 259 12.92 -21.35 13.29
C PRO A 259 13.39 -21.25 11.83
N VAL A 260 14.53 -20.59 11.58
CA VAL A 260 15.14 -20.52 10.23
C VAL A 260 15.58 -21.90 9.73
N GLY A 261 15.92 -22.80 10.65
CA GLY A 261 16.27 -24.18 10.33
C GLY A 261 17.51 -24.27 9.44
N GLN A 262 17.36 -24.85 8.25
CA GLN A 262 18.43 -25.00 7.25
C GLN A 262 18.34 -23.97 6.12
N ALA A 263 17.38 -23.04 6.18
CA ALA A 263 17.19 -22.05 5.14
C ALA A 263 18.39 -21.10 5.09
N LYS A 264 18.88 -20.84 3.86
CA LYS A 264 19.93 -19.87 3.58
C LYS A 264 19.31 -18.55 3.17
N LEU A 265 19.55 -17.53 3.98
CA LEU A 265 18.95 -16.21 3.83
C LEU A 265 19.96 -15.18 3.31
N ASP A 266 21.01 -15.61 2.59
CA ASP A 266 22.08 -14.73 2.08
C ASP A 266 21.55 -13.59 1.18
N ALA A 267 20.38 -13.78 0.57
CA ALA A 267 19.72 -12.76 -0.26
C ALA A 267 18.98 -11.71 0.58
N LEU A 268 18.54 -12.04 1.79
CA LEU A 268 17.70 -11.18 2.62
C LEU A 268 18.56 -10.07 3.25
N GLU A 269 18.35 -8.82 2.83
CA GLU A 269 19.17 -7.71 3.31
C GLU A 269 18.37 -6.76 4.22
N TYR A 270 17.11 -6.45 3.88
CA TYR A 270 16.31 -5.47 4.64
C TYR A 270 14.89 -5.96 4.95
N ALA A 271 14.46 -5.70 6.18
CA ALA A 271 13.08 -5.73 6.62
C ALA A 271 12.63 -4.31 6.99
N PHE A 272 11.75 -3.71 6.18
CA PHE A 272 11.15 -2.41 6.49
C PHE A 272 10.05 -2.61 7.52
N CYS A 273 10.17 -1.94 8.67
CA CYS A 273 9.22 -2.12 9.77
C CYS A 273 8.65 -0.80 10.26
N GLY A 274 7.36 -0.81 10.57
CA GLY A 274 6.58 0.40 10.78
C GLY A 274 6.27 0.73 12.22
N GLY A 275 6.20 2.01 12.52
CA GLY A 275 5.72 2.51 13.81
C GLY A 275 6.79 2.51 14.90
N THR A 276 6.34 2.56 16.16
CA THR A 276 7.22 2.57 17.34
C THR A 276 7.90 1.21 17.47
N PHE A 277 9.03 1.07 16.79
CA PHE A 277 9.74 -0.19 16.68
C PHE A 277 10.60 -0.44 17.92
N LEU A 278 10.50 -1.64 18.50
CA LEU A 278 11.26 -2.05 19.69
C LEU A 278 12.69 -2.46 19.27
N PRO A 279 13.75 -1.79 19.75
CA PRO A 279 15.13 -2.10 19.36
C PRO A 279 15.52 -3.57 19.55
N ASP A 280 14.99 -4.21 20.59
CA ASP A 280 15.23 -5.63 20.89
C ASP A 280 14.70 -6.54 19.79
N LEU A 281 13.57 -6.18 19.17
CA LEU A 281 12.97 -6.94 18.07
C LEU A 281 13.86 -6.88 16.82
N ALA A 282 14.48 -5.73 16.53
CA ALA A 282 15.42 -5.59 15.41
C ALA A 282 16.66 -6.42 15.68
N ALA A 283 17.27 -6.28 16.86
CA ALA A 283 18.48 -6.99 17.22
C ALA A 283 18.29 -8.52 17.12
N GLN A 284 17.14 -9.03 17.56
CA GLN A 284 16.80 -10.46 17.42
C GLN A 284 16.63 -10.87 15.95
N PHE A 285 15.94 -10.06 15.15
CA PHE A 285 15.72 -10.35 13.73
C PHE A 285 17.02 -10.35 12.93
N GLU A 286 17.88 -9.35 13.19
CA GLU A 286 19.21 -9.25 12.60
C GLU A 286 20.08 -10.43 13.01
N ALA A 287 20.07 -10.82 14.29
CA ALA A 287 20.85 -11.96 14.77
C ALA A 287 20.40 -13.30 14.17
N GLN A 288 19.11 -13.48 13.92
CA GLN A 288 18.54 -14.72 13.38
C GLN A 288 18.66 -14.82 11.85
N THR A 289 18.56 -13.70 11.14
CA THR A 289 18.43 -13.68 9.67
C THR A 289 19.63 -13.07 8.94
N GLY A 290 20.42 -12.23 9.62
CA GLY A 290 21.45 -11.38 9.01
C GLY A 290 20.90 -10.12 8.33
N ALA A 291 19.58 -9.99 8.19
CA ALA A 291 18.95 -8.88 7.50
C ALA A 291 18.68 -7.72 8.45
N ARG A 292 19.03 -6.50 8.03
CA ARG A 292 18.84 -5.29 8.82
C ARG A 292 17.38 -4.89 8.89
N VAL A 293 16.95 -4.45 10.06
CA VAL A 293 15.61 -3.88 10.21
C VAL A 293 15.69 -2.38 10.00
N LEU A 294 14.79 -1.85 9.16
CA LEU A 294 14.69 -0.42 8.84
C LEU A 294 13.36 0.12 9.37
N PRO A 295 13.35 0.65 10.60
CA PRO A 295 12.21 1.38 11.14
C PRO A 295 11.82 2.55 10.24
N GLY A 296 10.53 2.78 10.08
CA GLY A 296 9.98 3.89 9.32
C GLY A 296 8.65 4.40 9.89
N TYR A 297 8.35 5.65 9.53
CA TYR A 297 7.11 6.33 9.85
C TYR A 297 6.34 6.63 8.57
N TRP A 298 5.13 6.07 8.51
CA TRP A 298 4.25 6.13 7.35
C TRP A 298 2.87 6.61 7.73
N LEU A 299 2.32 7.47 6.89
CA LEU A 299 0.98 8.00 6.99
C LEU A 299 0.46 8.33 5.59
N PRO A 300 -0.82 8.05 5.29
CA PRO A 300 -1.40 8.34 3.99
C PRO A 300 -1.30 9.81 3.55
N GLU A 301 -1.39 10.74 4.50
CA GLU A 301 -1.37 12.20 4.28
C GLU A 301 0.00 12.72 3.82
N ALA A 302 1.07 11.95 4.06
CA ALA A 302 2.41 12.19 3.52
C ALA A 302 2.73 11.22 2.38
N GLY A 303 1.72 10.81 1.60
CA GLY A 303 1.92 9.95 0.43
C GLY A 303 2.47 8.56 0.76
N GLY A 304 2.35 8.10 2.01
CA GLY A 304 2.65 6.73 2.43
C GLY A 304 4.01 6.50 3.08
N LEU A 305 4.86 7.53 3.22
CA LEU A 305 6.15 7.46 3.92
C LEU A 305 6.62 8.89 4.25
N ALA A 306 7.07 9.13 5.48
CA ALA A 306 7.58 10.43 5.93
C ALA A 306 8.99 10.37 6.50
N ALA A 307 9.32 9.30 7.22
CA ALA A 307 10.70 9.03 7.67
C ALA A 307 11.05 7.56 7.55
N ILE A 308 12.33 7.29 7.34
CA ILE A 308 12.88 5.94 7.27
C ILE A 308 14.31 5.92 7.76
N SER A 309 14.67 4.85 8.45
CA SER A 309 16.03 4.61 8.89
C SER A 309 16.96 4.42 7.68
N PRO A 310 18.17 5.00 7.69
CA PRO A 310 19.12 4.82 6.59
C PRO A 310 19.47 3.34 6.40
N ALA A 311 19.28 2.80 5.19
CA ALA A 311 19.77 1.46 4.86
C ALA A 311 21.30 1.41 4.85
N VAL A 312 21.96 2.52 4.51
CA VAL A 312 23.41 2.70 4.64
C VAL A 312 23.65 3.90 5.56
N GLY A 313 24.36 3.68 6.67
CA GLY A 313 24.62 4.71 7.67
C GLY A 313 24.30 4.26 9.09
N GLU A 314 24.36 5.23 10.01
CA GLU A 314 24.03 5.03 11.43
C GLU A 314 22.53 4.75 11.59
N GLN A 315 22.19 3.73 12.35
CA GLN A 315 20.83 3.53 12.85
C GLN A 315 20.81 3.86 14.33
N ARG A 316 19.79 4.60 14.76
CA ARG A 316 19.60 4.97 16.16
C ARG A 316 18.53 4.10 16.80
N PRO A 317 18.86 3.30 17.82
CA PRO A 317 17.88 2.50 18.53
C PRO A 317 16.67 3.33 18.98
N GLY A 318 15.47 2.91 18.56
CA GLY A 318 14.21 3.56 18.91
C GLY A 318 13.79 4.69 17.96
N SER A 319 14.66 5.09 17.02
CA SER A 319 14.30 6.05 15.98
C SER A 319 13.59 5.38 14.80
N VAL A 320 12.67 6.11 14.18
CA VAL A 320 12.06 5.78 12.88
C VAL A 320 12.85 6.36 11.70
N GLY A 321 14.01 6.96 11.97
CA GLY A 321 14.95 7.44 10.97
C GLY A 321 14.80 8.91 10.62
N LEU A 322 15.18 9.23 9.39
CA LEU A 322 15.28 10.60 8.88
C LEU A 322 14.15 10.87 7.89
N ARG A 323 13.77 12.15 7.78
CA ARG A 323 12.82 12.64 6.77
C ARG A 323 13.25 12.30 5.34
N LEU A 324 12.29 12.24 4.43
CA LEU A 324 12.58 12.02 3.01
C LEU A 324 13.31 13.20 2.32
N PRO A 325 14.05 12.95 1.23
CA PRO A 325 14.70 14.01 0.46
C PRO A 325 13.70 15.04 -0.05
N TYR A 326 13.98 16.34 0.14
CA TYR A 326 13.09 17.46 -0.19
C TYR A 326 11.82 17.58 0.67
N GLU A 327 11.64 16.72 1.68
CA GLU A 327 10.64 16.91 2.72
C GLU A 327 11.23 17.76 3.86
N GLU A 328 10.40 18.50 4.56
CA GLU A 328 10.71 19.22 5.78
C GLU A 328 9.90 18.62 6.93
N MET A 329 10.54 18.47 8.07
CA MET A 329 9.97 17.88 9.27
C MET A 329 10.36 18.72 10.47
N ARG A 330 9.38 19.04 11.31
CA ARG A 330 9.59 19.73 12.58
C ARG A 330 8.75 19.09 13.67
N VAL A 331 9.19 19.31 14.91
CA VAL A 331 8.41 19.01 16.10
C VAL A 331 8.12 20.35 16.78
N VAL A 332 6.85 20.61 17.05
CA VAL A 332 6.39 21.92 17.53
C VAL A 332 5.49 21.80 18.75
N VAL A 333 5.46 22.87 19.54
CA VAL A 333 4.45 23.06 20.58
C VAL A 333 3.23 23.71 19.95
N VAL A 334 2.07 23.06 20.11
CA VAL A 334 0.77 23.55 19.67
C VAL A 334 -0.05 23.94 20.90
N GLY A 335 -0.65 25.13 20.87
CA GLY A 335 -1.50 25.62 21.95
C GLY A 335 -2.86 24.90 22.02
N GLU A 336 -3.61 25.14 23.10
CA GLU A 336 -4.99 24.62 23.26
C GLU A 336 -5.94 25.11 22.15
N ASP A 337 -5.61 26.22 21.50
CA ASP A 337 -6.31 26.80 20.37
C ASP A 337 -5.88 26.22 19.00
N ALA A 338 -5.13 25.11 19.02
CA ALA A 338 -4.55 24.45 17.85
C ALA A 338 -3.63 25.34 17.00
N ARG A 339 -3.05 26.40 17.58
CA ARG A 339 -2.10 27.27 16.88
C ARG A 339 -0.66 26.96 17.25
N TYR A 340 0.24 27.22 16.29
CA TYR A 340 1.68 27.13 16.50
C TYR A 340 2.13 28.12 17.58
N GLN A 341 2.97 27.65 18.51
CA GLN A 341 3.59 28.52 19.52
C GLN A 341 5.09 28.67 19.29
N ARG A 342 5.81 27.55 19.15
CA ARG A 342 7.26 27.50 18.90
C ARG A 342 7.71 26.13 18.43
N ASP A 343 8.89 26.07 17.84
CA ASP A 343 9.62 24.82 17.65
C ASP A 343 10.04 24.21 19.01
N CYS A 344 10.03 22.87 19.07
CA CYS A 344 10.60 22.11 20.18
C CYS A 344 12.13 22.16 20.11
N GLN A 345 12.79 22.13 21.28
CA GLN A 345 14.23 21.91 21.37
C GLN A 345 14.57 20.45 21.01
N PRO A 346 15.81 20.14 20.64
CA PRO A 346 16.23 18.75 20.46
C PRO A 346 15.88 17.90 21.70
N ASN A 347 15.32 16.72 21.47
CA ASN A 347 14.83 15.78 22.49
C ASN A 347 13.61 16.26 23.31
N GLU A 348 12.93 17.32 22.87
CA GLU A 348 11.66 17.75 23.46
C GLU A 348 10.47 17.19 22.66
N THR A 349 9.57 16.47 23.33
CA THR A 349 8.37 15.92 22.72
C THR A 349 7.38 17.02 22.35
N GLY A 350 6.84 16.95 21.14
CA GLY A 350 5.77 17.83 20.65
C GLY A 350 4.99 17.20 19.50
N ALA A 351 4.18 18.00 18.81
CA ALA A 351 3.44 17.56 17.64
C ALA A 351 4.36 17.51 16.41
N ILE A 352 4.29 16.41 15.65
CA ILE A 352 5.06 16.26 14.41
C ILE A 352 4.32 16.95 13.27
N ILE A 353 5.02 17.83 12.55
CA ILE A 353 4.52 18.51 11.37
C ILE A 353 5.41 18.26 10.15
N LEU A 354 4.78 18.16 8.97
CA LEU A 354 5.46 17.84 7.72
C LEU A 354 5.10 18.83 6.62
N ARG A 355 6.04 19.06 5.72
CA ARG A 355 5.79 19.78 4.47
C ARG A 355 6.69 19.21 3.38
N GLY A 356 6.15 18.96 2.20
CA GLY A 356 6.96 18.45 1.11
C GLY A 356 6.17 18.02 -0.12
N PRO A 357 6.86 17.49 -1.14
CA PRO A 357 6.30 17.09 -2.42
C PRO A 357 5.15 16.05 -2.36
N ASN A 358 5.14 15.19 -1.35
CA ASN A 358 4.15 14.14 -1.05
C ASN A 358 3.07 14.54 -0.04
N VAL A 359 3.15 15.74 0.54
CA VAL A 359 2.34 16.11 1.69
C VAL A 359 1.08 16.87 1.27
N ALA A 360 -0.09 16.39 1.69
CA ALA A 360 -1.35 17.10 1.56
C ALA A 360 -1.65 17.89 2.84
N ALA A 361 -1.65 19.22 2.77
CA ALA A 361 -1.77 20.11 3.94
C ALA A 361 -2.93 21.14 3.83
N GLU A 362 -4.04 20.77 3.17
CA GLU A 362 -5.16 21.71 2.90
C GLU A 362 -5.70 22.35 4.20
N ASP A 363 -5.88 21.58 5.27
CA ASP A 363 -6.28 22.05 6.62
C ASP A 363 -5.10 22.05 7.63
N GLY A 364 -3.89 22.34 7.13
CA GLY A 364 -2.67 22.28 7.92
C GLY A 364 -2.46 23.42 8.92
N LEU A 365 -1.38 23.31 9.70
CA LEU A 365 -0.91 24.30 10.65
C LEU A 365 -0.14 25.41 9.93
N ASP A 366 -0.57 26.67 10.08
CA ASP A 366 0.19 27.84 9.64
C ASP A 366 1.18 28.27 10.72
N LEU A 367 2.47 28.36 10.38
CA LEU A 367 3.53 28.81 11.28
C LEU A 367 3.79 30.32 11.18
N GLY A 368 3.17 31.02 10.23
CA GLY A 368 3.43 32.43 9.95
C GLY A 368 4.79 32.68 9.29
N ASP A 369 5.43 31.64 8.75
CA ASP A 369 6.75 31.71 8.12
C ASP A 369 6.71 32.08 6.62
N GLY A 370 5.50 32.30 6.08
CA GLY A 370 5.28 32.64 4.68
C GLY A 370 5.43 31.48 3.71
N GLN A 371 5.53 30.25 4.21
CA GLN A 371 5.78 29.05 3.41
C GLN A 371 4.53 28.15 3.28
N GLY A 372 3.37 28.64 3.76
CA GLY A 372 2.09 27.96 3.67
C GLY A 372 1.84 26.96 4.80
N ASN A 373 0.80 26.14 4.61
CA ASN A 373 0.34 25.20 5.62
C ASN A 373 1.27 23.98 5.73
N TRP A 374 1.54 23.57 6.96
CA TRP A 374 2.19 22.31 7.29
C TRP A 374 1.15 21.25 7.63
N LEU A 375 1.34 20.02 7.20
CA LEU A 375 0.51 18.91 7.68
C LEU A 375 0.76 18.72 9.18
N LEU A 376 -0.28 18.92 10.00
CA LEU A 376 -0.30 18.45 11.38
C LEU A 376 -0.63 16.96 11.38
N THR A 377 0.36 16.12 11.66
CA THR A 377 0.22 14.67 11.46
C THR A 377 -0.70 13.98 12.47
N GLY A 378 -1.05 14.65 13.57
CA GLY A 378 -1.78 14.06 14.69
C GLY A 378 -0.93 13.18 15.62
N ASN A 379 0.33 12.90 15.26
CA ASN A 379 1.26 12.11 16.06
C ASN A 379 2.21 13.03 16.85
N THR A 380 2.67 12.54 18.00
CA THR A 380 3.69 13.20 18.82
C THR A 380 5.02 12.49 18.71
N GLY A 381 6.10 13.22 18.94
CA GLY A 381 7.45 12.69 18.91
C GLY A 381 8.48 13.76 19.21
N TRP A 382 9.76 13.43 19.06
CA TRP A 382 10.87 14.36 19.21
C TRP A 382 11.94 14.09 18.15
N LEU A 383 12.71 15.13 17.84
CA LEU A 383 13.88 15.05 16.97
C LEU A 383 15.14 15.15 17.85
N ASP A 384 16.13 14.32 17.58
CA ASP A 384 17.46 14.54 18.15
C ASP A 384 18.24 15.63 17.39
N VAL A 385 19.47 15.88 17.85
CA VAL A 385 20.33 16.94 17.30
C VAL A 385 20.71 16.75 15.83
N ASP A 386 20.64 15.52 15.33
CA ASP A 386 20.97 15.18 13.93
C ASP A 386 19.70 14.98 13.08
N GLY A 387 18.52 15.20 13.66
CA GLY A 387 17.24 15.15 12.97
C GLY A 387 16.63 13.76 12.84
N TYR A 388 17.10 12.77 13.62
CA TYR A 388 16.40 11.48 13.71
C TYR A 388 15.11 11.64 14.51
N LEU A 389 14.03 11.10 13.98
CA LEU A 389 12.70 11.14 14.58
C LEU A 389 12.49 9.96 15.53
N TYR A 390 11.90 10.24 16.68
CA TYR A 390 11.43 9.25 17.64
C TYR A 390 9.94 9.50 17.88
N LEU A 391 9.13 8.46 17.72
CA LEU A 391 7.68 8.55 17.95
C LEU A 391 7.39 8.46 19.46
N GLY A 392 6.40 9.24 19.90
CA GLY A 392 5.99 9.39 21.30
C GLY A 392 4.99 8.36 21.78
#